data_AF-A0AAP2UX36-F1
#
_entry.id   AF-A0AAP2UX36-F1
#
_cell.length_a   1.000
_cell.length_b   1.000
_cell.length_c   1.000
_cell.angle_alpha   90.00
_cell.angle_beta   90.00
_cell.angle_gamma   90.00
#
_symmetry.space_group_name_H-M   'P 1'
#
loop_
_entity.id
_entity.type
_entity.pdbx_description
1 polymer ?
#
loop_
_entity_poly.entity_id
_entity_poly.type
_entity_poly.pdbx_seq_one_letter_code
_entity_poly.pdbx_strand_id
1 'polypeptide(L)'
;MTTAVAQPRLVFRMIGTWWRIDLSSPEAVADSTKKIATGVLGRADERATERARLREEFTRAATAAVEADAQLLMIQTELGPEQPMSATLTVFEDEGMRMSPAIGTGADAVLTVFEKSLPLMDPDGAGTAVRRRCMDSDVVRVHRIEETVEIEDGERFTQRRLIAQYWYPVPGSKRLLTAVFTTPLGDIAHTLLSYFDAIVAASAFQDA
;
A
#
# COMPACT_ATOMS: atom_id res chain seq x y z
N MET A 1 -6.25 28.69 20.94
CA MET A 1 -5.41 27.49 20.96
C MET A 1 -6.26 26.34 20.46
N THR A 2 -6.07 25.92 19.21
CA THR A 2 -6.76 24.76 18.64
C THR A 2 -5.99 23.53 19.10
N THR A 3 -6.53 22.77 20.04
CA THR A 3 -5.98 21.49 20.44
C THR A 3 -6.00 20.59 19.23
N ALA A 4 -4.84 20.25 18.67
CA ALA A 4 -4.75 19.26 17.60
C ALA A 4 -5.24 17.93 18.17
N VAL A 5 -6.44 17.51 17.77
CA VAL A 5 -6.97 16.19 18.12
C VAL A 5 -6.04 15.17 17.47
N ALA A 6 -5.44 14.30 18.28
CA ALA A 6 -4.55 13.26 17.81
C ALA A 6 -5.32 12.38 16.81
N GLN A 7 -4.81 12.25 15.60
CA GLN A 7 -5.54 11.57 14.53
C GLN A 7 -5.37 10.05 14.64
N PRO A 8 -6.44 9.25 14.50
CA PRO A 8 -6.35 7.80 14.51
C PRO A 8 -5.37 7.31 13.44
N ARG A 9 -4.45 6.42 13.82
CA ARG A 9 -3.43 5.88 12.92
C ARG A 9 -3.80 4.45 12.51
N LEU A 10 -3.80 4.20 11.21
CA LEU A 10 -3.98 2.84 10.69
C LEU A 10 -2.70 2.02 10.90
N VAL A 11 -2.83 0.87 11.55
CA VAL A 11 -1.74 -0.08 11.79
C VAL A 11 -2.05 -1.43 11.17
N PHE A 12 -1.01 -2.11 10.69
CA PHE A 12 -1.13 -3.41 10.02
C PHE A 12 -0.37 -4.48 10.80
N ARG A 13 -0.97 -5.67 10.89
CA ARG A 13 -0.25 -6.88 11.30
C ARG A 13 0.22 -7.60 10.04
N MET A 14 1.52 -7.51 9.78
CA MET A 14 2.11 -8.01 8.54
C MET A 14 2.37 -9.51 8.60
N ILE A 15 2.21 -10.18 7.47
CA ILE A 15 2.58 -11.59 7.26
C ILE A 15 3.87 -11.61 6.43
N GLY A 16 4.89 -12.34 6.87
CA GLY A 16 6.20 -12.36 6.22
C GLY A 16 7.12 -11.18 6.61
N THR A 17 8.17 -10.96 5.83
CA THR A 17 9.21 -9.96 6.11
C THR A 17 8.90 -8.66 5.36
N TRP A 18 8.52 -7.63 6.13
CA TRP A 18 8.21 -6.30 5.62
C TRP A 18 9.14 -5.25 6.20
N TRP A 19 9.67 -4.42 5.33
CA TRP A 19 10.57 -3.33 5.68
C TRP A 19 9.86 -2.00 5.52
N ARG A 20 9.92 -1.16 6.54
CA ARG A 20 9.40 0.21 6.48
C ARG A 20 10.47 1.15 5.94
N ILE A 21 10.10 1.99 4.98
CA ILE A 21 10.88 3.17 4.62
C ILE A 21 10.37 4.35 5.42
N ASP A 22 11.25 5.01 6.15
CA ASP A 22 10.92 6.22 6.88
C ASP A 22 10.87 7.40 5.91
N LEU A 23 9.69 8.02 5.78
CA LEU A 23 9.42 9.12 4.85
C LEU A 23 9.60 10.50 5.51
N SER A 24 10.04 10.57 6.78
CA SER A 24 10.09 11.83 7.53
C SER A 24 11.12 12.84 7.00
N SER A 25 12.18 12.37 6.35
CA SER A 25 13.22 13.22 5.77
C SER A 25 14.02 12.45 4.70
N PRO A 26 14.70 13.15 3.77
CA PRO A 26 15.58 12.50 2.80
C PRO A 26 16.70 11.66 3.45
N GLU A 27 17.21 12.08 4.60
CA GLU A 27 18.22 11.33 5.37
C GLU A 27 17.63 10.03 5.95
N ALA A 28 16.42 10.09 6.51
CA ALA A 28 15.72 8.92 7.03
C ALA A 28 15.40 7.91 5.92
N VAL A 29 15.00 8.39 4.73
CA VAL A 29 14.84 7.57 3.53
C VAL A 29 16.15 6.88 3.18
N ALA A 30 17.26 7.62 3.08
CA ALA A 30 18.55 7.06 2.72
C ALA A 30 19.04 5.99 3.72
N ASP A 31 18.81 6.22 5.02
CA ASP A 31 19.14 5.26 6.07
C ASP A 31 18.27 4.01 6.01
N SER A 32 16.96 4.16 5.79
CA SER A 32 16.05 3.04 5.57
C SER A 32 16.46 2.21 4.37
N THR A 33 16.65 2.81 3.19
CA THR A 33 16.99 2.07 1.96
C THR A 33 18.34 1.35 2.10
N LYS A 34 19.32 1.97 2.77
CA LYS A 34 20.59 1.32 3.10
C LYS A 34 20.42 0.10 4.00
N LYS A 35 19.61 0.20 5.06
CA LYS A 35 19.31 -0.91 5.96
C LYS A 35 18.64 -2.06 5.21
N ILE A 36 17.64 -1.76 4.38
CA ILE A 36 16.90 -2.75 3.60
C ILE A 36 17.84 -3.46 2.61
N ALA A 37 18.60 -2.71 1.81
CA ALA A 37 19.49 -3.32 0.83
C ALA A 37 20.57 -4.20 1.47
N THR A 38 21.06 -3.81 2.66
CA THR A 38 22.01 -4.62 3.42
C THR A 38 21.34 -5.85 4.04
N GLY A 39 20.10 -5.74 4.48
CA GLY A 39 19.33 -6.86 5.04
C GLY A 39 18.99 -7.91 3.99
N VAL A 40 18.60 -7.49 2.79
CA VAL A 40 18.22 -8.39 1.68
C VAL A 40 19.44 -9.05 1.04
N LEU A 41 20.46 -8.27 0.68
CA LEU A 41 21.60 -8.77 -0.09
C LEU A 41 22.82 -9.10 0.78
N GLY A 42 22.79 -8.84 2.09
CA GLY A 42 23.95 -9.04 2.97
C GLY A 42 25.08 -8.04 2.70
N ARG A 43 26.25 -8.26 3.33
CA ARG A 43 27.38 -7.32 3.33
C ARG A 43 28.54 -7.68 2.42
N ALA A 44 28.50 -8.84 1.76
CA ALA A 44 29.59 -9.28 0.88
C ALA A 44 29.87 -8.26 -0.24
N ASP A 45 31.14 -7.99 -0.52
CA ASP A 45 31.55 -6.96 -1.48
C ASP A 45 31.09 -7.25 -2.91
N GLU A 46 31.00 -8.53 -3.28
CA GLU A 46 30.49 -9.00 -4.57
C GLU A 46 29.08 -8.46 -4.89
N ARG A 47 28.27 -8.18 -3.85
CA ARG A 47 26.90 -7.66 -3.99
C ARG A 47 26.82 -6.14 -3.87
N ALA A 48 27.95 -5.42 -3.88
CA ALA A 48 27.97 -3.96 -3.69
C ALA A 48 27.19 -3.21 -4.78
N THR A 49 27.33 -3.63 -6.04
CA THR A 49 26.62 -3.03 -7.18
C THR A 49 25.12 -3.27 -7.09
N GLU A 50 24.70 -4.50 -6.80
CA GLU A 50 23.29 -4.86 -6.60
C GLU A 50 22.67 -4.08 -5.44
N ARG A 51 23.41 -3.94 -4.32
CA ARG A 51 22.99 -3.08 -3.19
C ARG A 51 22.87 -1.62 -3.58
N ALA A 52 23.70 -1.11 -4.48
CA ALA A 52 23.58 0.28 -4.95
C ALA A 52 22.31 0.46 -5.77
N ARG A 53 22.05 -0.44 -6.72
CA ARG A 53 20.84 -0.43 -7.55
C ARG A 53 19.56 -0.53 -6.71
N LEU A 54 19.51 -1.47 -5.77
CA LEU A 54 18.34 -1.64 -4.91
C LEU A 54 18.06 -0.40 -4.05
N ARG A 55 19.11 0.26 -3.53
CA ARG A 55 18.96 1.54 -2.80
C ARG A 55 18.41 2.64 -3.70
N GLU A 56 18.87 2.74 -4.93
CA GLU A 56 18.38 3.73 -5.89
C GLU A 56 16.90 3.51 -6.22
N GLU A 57 16.51 2.27 -6.50
CA GLU A 57 15.13 1.89 -6.77
C GLU A 57 14.19 2.22 -5.60
N PHE A 58 14.58 1.88 -4.37
CA PHE A 58 13.79 2.19 -3.19
C PHE A 58 13.78 3.68 -2.83
N THR A 59 14.87 4.40 -3.10
CA THR A 59 14.90 5.86 -2.90
C THR A 59 13.94 6.54 -3.87
N ARG A 60 13.92 6.11 -5.13
CA ARG A 60 12.97 6.61 -6.14
C ARG A 60 11.53 6.31 -5.74
N ALA A 61 11.23 5.10 -5.25
CA ALA A 61 9.90 4.77 -4.75
C ALA A 61 9.50 5.63 -3.54
N ALA A 62 10.43 5.90 -2.62
CA ALA A 62 10.19 6.76 -1.46
C ALA A 62 9.94 8.22 -1.85
N THR A 63 10.71 8.76 -2.80
CA THR A 63 10.48 10.11 -3.34
C THR A 63 9.09 10.22 -3.96
N ALA A 64 8.70 9.27 -4.81
CA ALA A 64 7.36 9.26 -5.40
C ALA A 64 6.25 9.15 -4.34
N ALA A 65 6.48 8.38 -3.26
CA ALA A 65 5.55 8.29 -2.14
C ALA A 65 5.42 9.62 -1.38
N VAL A 66 6.53 10.33 -1.13
CA VAL A 66 6.53 11.66 -0.49
C VAL A 66 5.83 12.69 -1.37
N GLU A 67 6.11 12.72 -2.67
CA GLU A 67 5.44 13.62 -3.63
C GLU A 67 3.93 13.41 -3.72
N ALA A 68 3.48 12.18 -3.41
CA ALA A 68 2.07 11.81 -3.35
C ALA A 68 1.49 11.87 -1.91
N ASP A 69 2.18 12.51 -0.97
CA ASP A 69 1.75 12.67 0.43
C ASP A 69 1.42 11.34 1.15
N ALA A 70 2.21 10.30 0.89
CA ALA A 70 2.07 9.01 1.56
C ALA A 70 2.45 9.08 3.05
N GLN A 71 1.63 8.47 3.90
CA GLN A 71 1.87 8.33 5.34
C GLN A 71 2.72 7.11 5.69
N LEU A 72 2.74 6.11 4.82
CA LEU A 72 3.44 4.84 5.03
C LEU A 72 3.91 4.28 3.69
N LEU A 73 5.16 3.79 3.67
CA LEU A 73 5.67 2.92 2.61
C LEU A 73 6.36 1.71 3.25
N MET A 74 5.90 0.52 2.85
CA MET A 74 6.51 -0.75 3.24
C MET A 74 6.79 -1.64 2.03
N ILE A 75 7.88 -2.40 2.10
CA ILE A 75 8.34 -3.30 1.04
C ILE A 75 8.46 -4.71 1.63
N GLN A 76 7.76 -5.65 1.02
CA GLN A 76 7.90 -7.07 1.32
C GLN A 76 9.09 -7.64 0.54
N THR A 77 9.88 -8.46 1.22
CA THR A 77 10.99 -9.19 0.60
C THR A 77 10.81 -10.71 0.68
N GLU A 78 10.07 -11.19 1.69
CA GLU A 78 9.84 -12.62 1.92
C GLU A 78 8.42 -12.86 2.43
N LEU A 79 7.82 -13.98 2.02
CA LEU A 79 6.58 -14.49 2.62
C LEU A 79 6.85 -15.28 3.90
N GLY A 80 8.01 -15.95 3.94
CA GLY A 80 8.55 -16.68 5.06
C GLY A 80 10.03 -16.99 4.80
N PRO A 81 10.73 -17.65 5.74
CA PRO A 81 12.14 -17.99 5.56
C PRO A 81 12.38 -18.69 4.23
N GLU A 82 13.31 -18.14 3.44
CA GLU A 82 13.72 -18.65 2.12
C GLU A 82 12.61 -18.66 1.04
N GLN A 83 11.49 -17.97 1.28
CA GLN A 83 10.39 -17.83 0.33
C GLN A 83 10.30 -16.39 -0.17
N PRO A 84 11.01 -16.04 -1.26
CA PRO A 84 11.04 -14.68 -1.76
C PRO A 84 9.67 -14.24 -2.26
N MET A 85 9.30 -13.01 -1.93
CA MET A 85 8.06 -12.39 -2.38
C MET A 85 8.23 -10.89 -2.47
N SER A 86 7.79 -10.30 -3.58
CA SER A 86 7.81 -8.85 -3.77
C SER A 86 6.41 -8.28 -3.73
N ALA A 87 6.17 -7.39 -2.77
CA ALA A 87 4.98 -6.57 -2.70
C ALA A 87 5.31 -5.23 -2.04
N THR A 88 4.56 -4.20 -2.35
CA THR A 88 4.62 -2.92 -1.64
C THR A 88 3.28 -2.64 -0.99
N LEU A 89 3.30 -1.92 0.13
CA LEU A 89 2.13 -1.31 0.74
C LEU A 89 2.42 0.17 0.93
N THR A 90 1.61 1.01 0.30
CA THR A 90 1.63 2.46 0.49
C THR A 90 0.29 2.93 1.06
N VAL A 91 0.31 3.81 2.07
CA VAL A 91 -0.91 4.39 2.65
C VAL A 91 -0.94 5.87 2.40
N PHE A 92 -2.06 6.36 1.91
CA PHE A 92 -2.33 7.77 1.63
C PHE A 92 -3.50 8.25 2.47
N GLU A 93 -3.48 9.53 2.84
CA GLU A 93 -4.69 10.22 3.26
C GLU A 93 -5.35 10.88 2.06
N ASP A 94 -6.61 10.55 1.81
CA ASP A 94 -7.33 11.12 0.68
C ASP A 94 -7.97 12.45 1.10
N GLU A 95 -7.15 13.51 1.17
CA GLU A 95 -7.60 14.85 1.59
C GLU A 95 -8.69 15.42 0.66
N GLY A 96 -8.69 15.01 -0.62
CA GLY A 96 -9.69 15.39 -1.62
C GLY A 96 -11.05 14.71 -1.42
N MET A 97 -11.11 13.61 -0.65
CA MET A 97 -12.29 12.78 -0.51
C MET A 97 -13.02 13.01 0.82
N ARG A 98 -13.47 14.26 1.05
CA ARG A 98 -14.43 14.54 2.13
C ARG A 98 -15.81 14.07 1.73
N MET A 99 -16.32 13.02 2.39
CA MET A 99 -17.67 12.46 2.16
C MET A 99 -18.80 13.35 2.70
N SER A 100 -18.85 14.60 2.23
CA SER A 100 -19.82 15.60 2.61
C SER A 100 -21.29 15.21 2.41
N PRO A 101 -21.69 14.33 1.44
CA PRO A 101 -23.07 13.86 1.35
C PRO A 101 -23.44 12.75 2.35
N ALA A 102 -22.50 12.18 3.11
CA ALA A 102 -22.83 11.17 4.11
C ALA A 102 -23.62 11.78 5.28
N ILE A 103 -24.76 11.19 5.61
CA ILE A 103 -25.48 11.52 6.86
C ILE A 103 -24.81 10.74 7.99
N GLY A 104 -24.16 11.47 8.91
CA GLY A 104 -23.38 10.89 10.01
C GLY A 104 -21.92 10.57 9.64
N THR A 105 -21.24 9.89 10.55
CA THR A 105 -19.80 9.52 10.49
C THR A 105 -19.58 8.03 10.72
N GLY A 106 -20.65 7.23 10.65
CA GLY A 106 -20.55 5.78 10.77
C GLY A 106 -19.85 5.20 9.54
N ALA A 107 -18.92 4.27 9.75
CA ALA A 107 -18.14 3.64 8.69
C ALA A 107 -18.99 3.10 7.55
N ASP A 108 -20.09 2.41 7.86
CA ASP A 108 -21.01 1.86 6.87
C ASP A 108 -21.69 2.94 6.00
N ALA A 109 -22.08 4.06 6.61
CA ALA A 109 -22.69 5.18 5.89
C ALA A 109 -21.67 5.87 4.96
N VAL A 110 -20.43 6.05 5.43
CA VAL A 110 -19.34 6.63 4.64
C VAL A 110 -19.01 5.72 3.45
N LEU A 111 -18.86 4.42 3.67
CA LEU A 111 -18.56 3.46 2.61
C LEU A 111 -19.70 3.31 1.61
N THR A 112 -20.96 3.34 2.05
CA THR A 112 -22.11 3.30 1.14
C THR A 112 -22.13 4.49 0.19
N VAL A 113 -21.72 5.68 0.66
CA VAL A 113 -21.59 6.86 -0.22
C VAL A 113 -20.40 6.69 -1.15
N PHE A 114 -19.26 6.21 -0.63
CA PHE A 114 -18.07 5.96 -1.42
C PHE A 114 -18.31 4.97 -2.58
N GLU A 115 -18.98 3.85 -2.31
CA GLU A 115 -19.28 2.83 -3.32
C GLU A 115 -20.16 3.39 -4.44
N LYS A 116 -21.04 4.34 -4.13
CA LYS A 116 -21.85 5.04 -5.15
C LYS A 116 -21.04 6.01 -5.99
N SER A 117 -19.99 6.62 -5.43
CA SER A 117 -19.09 7.50 -6.18
C SER A 117 -18.02 6.74 -6.96
N LEU A 118 -17.71 5.49 -6.58
CA LEU A 118 -16.62 4.71 -7.15
C LEU A 118 -16.67 4.58 -8.68
N PRO A 119 -17.82 4.35 -9.35
CA PRO A 119 -17.88 4.30 -10.81
C PRO A 119 -17.51 5.61 -11.51
N LEU A 120 -17.57 6.75 -10.81
CA LEU A 120 -17.14 8.05 -11.34
C LEU A 120 -15.66 8.33 -11.08
N MET A 121 -15.11 7.78 -10.00
CA MET A 121 -13.74 8.05 -9.53
C MET A 121 -12.73 7.06 -10.08
N ASP A 122 -13.09 5.78 -10.15
CA ASP A 122 -12.28 4.70 -10.70
C ASP A 122 -13.19 3.81 -11.58
N PRO A 123 -13.55 4.28 -12.79
CA PRO A 123 -14.44 3.53 -13.68
C PRO A 123 -13.89 2.14 -14.03
N ASP A 124 -12.57 2.05 -14.22
CA ASP A 124 -11.88 0.82 -14.62
C ASP A 124 -11.82 -0.19 -13.47
N GLY A 125 -11.69 0.28 -12.24
CA GLY A 125 -11.64 -0.55 -11.04
C GLY A 125 -13.01 -0.86 -10.42
N ALA A 126 -14.04 -0.04 -10.64
CA ALA A 126 -15.35 -0.16 -10.01
C ALA A 126 -16.00 -1.55 -10.17
N GLY A 127 -15.75 -2.23 -11.31
CA GLY A 127 -16.26 -3.57 -11.57
C GLY A 127 -15.70 -4.67 -10.65
N THR A 128 -14.59 -4.41 -9.95
CA THR A 128 -13.95 -5.36 -9.03
C THR A 128 -14.14 -5.01 -7.56
N ALA A 129 -14.96 -3.99 -7.28
CA ALA A 129 -15.24 -3.49 -5.95
C ALA A 129 -15.91 -4.55 -5.07
N VAL A 130 -15.35 -4.80 -3.90
CA VAL A 130 -15.91 -5.72 -2.90
C VAL A 130 -15.70 -5.16 -1.49
N ARG A 131 -16.70 -5.31 -0.62
CA ARG A 131 -16.51 -5.07 0.81
C ARG A 131 -15.73 -6.19 1.46
N ARG A 132 -14.80 -5.85 2.35
CA ARG A 132 -14.06 -6.79 3.19
C ARG A 132 -14.19 -6.39 4.65
N ARG A 133 -14.25 -7.39 5.51
CA ARG A 133 -14.26 -7.17 6.95
C ARG A 133 -12.84 -6.90 7.44
N CYS A 134 -12.68 -5.85 8.23
CA CYS A 134 -11.51 -5.54 9.05
C CYS A 134 -11.93 -5.62 10.53
N MET A 135 -10.97 -5.57 11.47
CA MET A 135 -11.27 -5.69 12.91
C MET A 135 -12.32 -4.67 13.37
N ASP A 136 -12.12 -3.39 13.02
CA ASP A 136 -12.92 -2.29 13.58
C ASP A 136 -14.04 -1.80 12.66
N SER A 137 -13.96 -2.09 11.36
CA SER A 137 -14.96 -1.69 10.36
C SER A 137 -14.91 -2.56 9.12
N ASP A 138 -15.84 -2.35 8.20
CA ASP A 138 -15.66 -2.82 6.83
C ASP A 138 -14.70 -1.89 6.08
N VAL A 139 -14.17 -2.37 4.97
CA VAL A 139 -13.39 -1.61 3.99
C VAL A 139 -13.89 -1.96 2.58
N VAL A 140 -13.67 -1.08 1.62
CA VAL A 140 -13.92 -1.39 0.20
C VAL A 140 -12.59 -1.70 -0.47
N ARG A 141 -12.52 -2.79 -1.21
CA ARG A 141 -11.38 -3.17 -2.03
C ARG A 141 -11.72 -3.09 -3.50
N VAL A 142 -10.86 -2.46 -4.28
CA VAL A 142 -10.80 -2.56 -5.76
C VAL A 142 -9.46 -3.15 -6.14
N HIS A 143 -9.42 -3.85 -7.28
CA HIS A 143 -8.15 -4.26 -7.86
C HIS A 143 -8.16 -4.16 -9.39
N ARG A 144 -6.96 -4.08 -9.95
CA ARG A 144 -6.72 -4.19 -11.40
C ARG A 144 -5.39 -4.89 -11.66
N ILE A 145 -5.27 -5.44 -12.86
CA ILE A 145 -4.02 -5.99 -13.39
C ILE A 145 -3.56 -5.05 -14.49
N GLU A 146 -2.37 -4.48 -14.32
CA GLU A 146 -1.73 -3.67 -15.35
C GLU A 146 -0.72 -4.53 -16.11
N GLU A 147 -0.83 -4.53 -17.44
CA GLU A 147 0.12 -5.23 -18.32
C GLU A 147 1.11 -4.22 -18.90
N THR A 148 2.40 -4.49 -18.75
CA THR A 148 3.47 -3.71 -19.38
C THR A 148 4.30 -4.65 -20.26
N VAL A 149 4.57 -4.24 -21.49
CA VAL A 149 5.47 -4.99 -22.37
C VAL A 149 6.88 -4.46 -22.14
N GLU A 150 7.76 -5.33 -21.66
CA GLU A 150 9.17 -5.03 -21.46
C GLU A 150 10.02 -5.72 -22.52
N ILE A 151 11.21 -5.15 -22.77
CA ILE A 151 12.20 -5.70 -23.68
C ILE A 151 13.49 -5.87 -22.88
N GLU A 152 13.90 -7.12 -22.66
CA GLU A 152 15.15 -7.46 -21.98
C GLU A 152 15.94 -8.39 -22.92
N ASP A 153 17.22 -8.06 -23.13
CA ASP A 153 18.11 -8.77 -24.06
C ASP A 153 17.54 -8.98 -25.48
N GLY A 154 16.66 -8.09 -25.92
CA GLY A 154 16.01 -8.13 -27.24
C GLY A 154 14.76 -9.02 -27.30
N GLU A 155 14.40 -9.71 -26.21
CA GLU A 155 13.18 -10.49 -26.10
C GLU A 155 12.04 -9.67 -25.48
N ARG A 156 10.84 -9.81 -26.04
CA ARG A 156 9.63 -9.14 -25.54
C ARG A 156 8.93 -10.06 -24.55
N PHE A 157 8.71 -9.58 -23.33
CA PHE A 157 7.86 -10.25 -22.37
C PHE A 157 6.81 -9.30 -21.81
N THR A 158 5.69 -9.85 -21.34
CA THR A 158 4.61 -9.08 -20.72
C THR A 158 4.72 -9.25 -19.21
N GLN A 159 4.99 -8.16 -18.51
CA GLN A 159 4.95 -8.10 -17.07
C GLN A 159 3.52 -7.75 -16.63
N ARG A 160 2.95 -8.54 -15.72
CA ARG A 160 1.64 -8.28 -15.12
C ARG A 160 1.79 -7.82 -13.68
N ARG A 161 1.33 -6.62 -13.39
CA ARG A 161 1.33 -6.05 -12.05
C ARG A 161 -0.08 -6.07 -11.47
N LEU A 162 -0.26 -6.68 -10.30
CA LEU A 162 -1.48 -6.53 -9.52
C LEU A 162 -1.39 -5.25 -8.70
N ILE A 163 -2.46 -4.46 -8.74
CA ILE A 163 -2.70 -3.32 -7.85
C ILE A 163 -4.02 -3.56 -7.13
N ALA A 164 -4.01 -3.53 -5.80
CA ALA A 164 -5.19 -3.65 -4.96
C ALA A 164 -5.27 -2.44 -4.02
N GLN A 165 -6.36 -1.67 -4.13
CA GLN A 165 -6.62 -0.48 -3.33
C GLN A 165 -7.70 -0.80 -2.30
N TYR A 166 -7.50 -0.34 -1.07
CA TYR A 166 -8.40 -0.53 0.05
C TYR A 166 -8.72 0.81 0.69
N TRP A 167 -10.00 1.16 0.75
CA TRP A 167 -10.47 2.37 1.40
C TRP A 167 -10.97 2.07 2.81
N TYR A 168 -10.33 2.73 3.78
CA TYR A 168 -10.62 2.62 5.20
C TYR A 168 -11.38 3.85 5.68
N PRO A 169 -12.59 3.70 6.24
CA PRO A 169 -13.28 4.79 6.89
C PRO A 169 -12.56 5.16 8.19
N VAL A 170 -12.06 6.40 8.28
CA VAL A 170 -11.40 6.88 9.49
C VAL A 170 -12.45 7.05 10.60
N PRO A 171 -12.32 6.38 11.75
CA PRO A 171 -13.32 6.37 12.81
C PRO A 171 -13.77 7.77 13.23
N GLY A 172 -15.08 7.94 13.44
CA GLY A 172 -15.66 9.21 13.89
C GLY A 172 -15.57 10.35 12.88
N SER A 173 -15.21 10.09 11.62
CA SER A 173 -15.02 11.13 10.60
C SER A 173 -15.68 10.77 9.26
N LYS A 174 -15.60 11.70 8.31
CA LYS A 174 -16.04 11.52 6.91
C LYS A 174 -14.85 11.35 5.95
N ARG A 175 -13.67 11.01 6.47
CA ARG A 175 -12.43 10.82 5.71
C ARG A 175 -12.20 9.35 5.40
N LEU A 176 -11.48 9.10 4.31
CA LEU A 176 -10.96 7.78 3.97
C LEU A 176 -9.43 7.81 3.98
N LEU A 177 -8.82 6.70 4.41
CA LEU A 177 -7.43 6.39 4.07
C LEU A 177 -7.43 5.36 2.95
N THR A 178 -6.46 5.46 2.04
CA THR A 178 -6.30 4.51 0.95
C THR A 178 -5.02 3.73 1.16
N ALA A 179 -5.13 2.42 1.35
CA ALA A 179 -4.00 1.50 1.38
C ALA A 179 -3.88 0.82 0.02
N VAL A 180 -2.73 0.96 -0.63
CA VAL A 180 -2.45 0.42 -1.96
C VAL A 180 -1.40 -0.67 -1.84
N PHE A 181 -1.80 -1.91 -2.13
CA PHE A 181 -0.89 -3.02 -2.33
C PHE A 181 -0.53 -3.14 -3.81
N THR A 182 0.77 -3.28 -4.11
CA THR A 182 1.22 -3.58 -5.47
C THR A 182 2.20 -4.74 -5.49
N THR A 183 2.21 -5.51 -6.57
CA THR A 183 3.12 -6.65 -6.74
C THR A 183 3.30 -6.99 -8.22
N PRO A 184 4.52 -7.33 -8.68
CA PRO A 184 4.76 -7.76 -10.06
C PRO A 184 4.26 -9.19 -10.35
N LEU A 185 3.58 -9.84 -9.39
CA LEU A 185 3.10 -11.21 -9.49
C LEU A 185 1.63 -11.27 -9.95
N GLY A 186 1.27 -10.48 -10.97
CA GLY A 186 -0.11 -10.32 -11.44
C GLY A 186 -0.76 -11.60 -11.98
N ASP A 187 0.03 -12.57 -12.43
CA ASP A 187 -0.48 -13.87 -12.94
C ASP A 187 -1.15 -14.72 -11.86
N ILE A 188 -0.88 -14.48 -10.58
CA ILE A 188 -1.47 -15.21 -9.45
C ILE A 188 -2.37 -14.30 -8.60
N ALA A 189 -3.06 -13.35 -9.25
CA ALA A 189 -3.81 -12.29 -8.58
C ALA A 189 -4.80 -12.77 -7.52
N HIS A 190 -5.55 -13.86 -7.76
CA HIS A 190 -6.52 -14.37 -6.79
C HIS A 190 -5.88 -14.76 -5.45
N THR A 191 -4.73 -15.44 -5.51
CA THR A 191 -3.97 -15.83 -4.32
C THR A 191 -3.44 -14.62 -3.58
N LEU A 192 -2.89 -13.64 -4.31
CA LEU A 192 -2.33 -12.43 -3.72
C LEU A 192 -3.38 -11.51 -3.13
N LEU A 193 -4.55 -11.40 -3.75
CA LEU A 193 -5.69 -10.70 -3.18
C LEU A 193 -6.09 -11.33 -1.84
N SER A 194 -6.21 -12.67 -1.78
CA SER A 194 -6.53 -13.37 -0.53
C SER A 194 -5.49 -13.12 0.56
N TYR A 195 -4.21 -13.07 0.18
CA TYR A 195 -3.11 -12.73 1.08
C TYR A 195 -3.20 -11.27 1.58
N PHE A 196 -3.41 -10.30 0.71
CA PHE A 196 -3.60 -8.90 1.09
C PHE A 196 -4.85 -8.71 1.95
N ASP A 197 -5.94 -9.40 1.63
CA ASP A 197 -7.16 -9.37 2.41
C ASP A 197 -6.93 -9.88 3.84
N ALA A 198 -6.03 -10.85 4.05
CA ALA A 198 -5.70 -11.34 5.38
C ALA A 198 -4.93 -10.29 6.21
N ILE A 199 -4.02 -9.54 5.58
CA ILE A 199 -3.32 -8.41 6.22
C ILE A 199 -4.33 -7.30 6.59
N VAL A 200 -5.24 -6.99 5.68
CA VAL A 200 -6.32 -6.00 5.85
C VAL A 200 -7.32 -6.43 6.92
N ALA A 201 -7.66 -7.71 7.00
CA ALA A 201 -8.55 -8.23 8.03
C ALA A 201 -7.95 -8.07 9.44
N ALA A 202 -6.62 -8.05 9.55
CA ALA A 202 -5.87 -7.92 10.79
C ALA A 202 -5.33 -6.50 11.08
N SER A 203 -5.69 -5.52 10.24
CA SER A 203 -5.38 -4.11 10.50
C SER A 203 -6.41 -3.48 11.44
N ALA A 204 -6.05 -2.35 12.04
CA ALA A 204 -6.90 -1.65 13.01
C ALA A 204 -6.52 -0.17 13.07
N PHE A 205 -7.44 0.67 13.55
CA PHE A 205 -7.09 2.03 13.93
C PHE A 205 -6.62 2.05 15.38
N GLN A 206 -5.52 2.73 15.65
CA GLN A 206 -5.05 3.00 17.00
C GLN A 206 -5.20 4.48 17.32
N ASP A 207 -5.62 4.76 18.55
CA ASP A 207 -5.54 6.10 19.12
C ASP A 207 -4.07 6.53 19.16
N ALA A 208 -3.82 7.80 18.87
CA ALA A 208 -2.49 8.38 18.82
C ALA A 208 -1.95 8.76 20.22
#